data_AF-A0A7X8D1H4-F1
#
_entry.id   AF-A0A7X8D1H4-F1
#
_cell.length_a   1.000
_cell.length_b   1.000
_cell.length_c   1.000
_cell.angle_alpha   90.00
_cell.angle_beta   90.00
_cell.angle_gamma   90.00
#
_symmetry.space_group_name_H-M   'P 1'
#
loop_
_entity.id
_entity.type
_entity.pdbx_description
1 polymer ?
#
loop_
_entity_poly.entity_id
_entity_poly.type
_entity_poly.pdbx_seq_one_letter_code
_entity_poly.pdbx_strand_id
1 'polypeptide(L)' 'MANIYSMTGYGKGEYNDGKRSITAEIKTINNRYCDINIKTPRHLRFFEDNIRKILKNSIQRGRIDVYINIDYISESET' A
#
# COMPACT_ATOMS: atom_id res chain seq x y z
N MET A 1 25.93 16.02 5.61
CA MET A 1 24.57 16.52 5.93
C MET A 1 23.61 15.33 5.94
N ALA A 2 22.82 15.15 7.00
CA ALA A 2 21.67 14.25 6.93
C ALA A 2 20.55 14.97 6.17
N ASN A 3 20.14 14.46 5.02
CA ASN A 3 18.98 14.98 4.30
C ASN A 3 17.72 14.72 5.13
N ILE A 4 17.03 15.77 5.53
CA ILE A 4 15.73 15.68 6.18
C ILE A 4 14.71 15.48 5.07
N TYR A 5 14.30 14.23 4.85
CA TYR A 5 13.21 13.91 3.92
C TYR A 5 11.86 14.13 4.62
N SER A 6 10.91 14.75 3.91
CA SER A 6 9.53 14.85 4.38
C SER A 6 8.97 13.44 4.57
N MET A 7 8.42 13.14 5.75
CA MET A 7 7.76 11.86 6.07
C MET A 7 6.29 11.82 5.62
N THR A 8 5.79 12.92 5.03
CA THR A 8 4.43 13.02 4.52
C THR A 8 4.43 12.87 3.01
N GLY A 9 3.61 11.96 2.49
CA GLY A 9 3.54 11.64 1.07
C GLY A 9 2.31 10.82 0.72
N TYR A 10 1.96 10.85 -0.55
CA TYR A 10 0.93 9.99 -1.14
C TYR A 10 1.50 9.33 -2.39
N GLY A 11 1.22 8.04 -2.56
CA GLY A 11 1.57 7.28 -3.75
C GLY A 11 0.44 6.34 -4.13
N LYS A 12 0.23 6.16 -5.43
CA LYS A 12 -0.74 5.23 -5.99
C LYS A 12 -0.07 4.43 -7.10
N GLY A 13 -0.22 3.11 -7.04
CA GLY A 13 0.19 2.17 -8.08
C GLY A 13 -1.01 1.37 -8.54
N GLU A 14 -1.10 1.15 -9.84
CA GLU A 14 -2.17 0.38 -10.47
C GLU A 14 -1.56 -0.70 -11.36
N TYR A 15 -2.20 -1.86 -11.38
CA TYR A 15 -1.86 -2.97 -12.24
C TYR A 15 -3.14 -3.54 -12.84
N ASN A 16 -3.13 -3.82 -14.14
CA ASN A 16 -4.27 -4.40 -14.84
C ASN A 16 -3.78 -5.43 -15.86
N ASP A 17 -4.40 -6.61 -15.86
CA ASP A 17 -4.09 -7.71 -16.80
C ASP A 17 -5.28 -8.09 -17.71
N GLY A 18 -6.28 -7.22 -17.80
CA GLY A 18 -7.52 -7.45 -18.55
C GLY A 18 -8.56 -8.31 -17.82
N LYS A 19 -8.17 -9.05 -16.78
CA LYS A 19 -9.09 -9.88 -15.97
C LYS A 19 -9.32 -9.30 -14.59
N ARG A 20 -8.33 -8.59 -14.07
CA ARG A 20 -8.38 -7.94 -12.76
C ARG A 20 -7.62 -6.63 -12.81
N SER A 21 -8.10 -5.69 -12.02
CA SER A 21 -7.43 -4.43 -11.72
C SER A 21 -7.05 -4.44 -10.25
N ILE A 22 -5.77 -4.20 -9.96
CA ILE A 22 -5.24 -4.10 -8.59
C ILE A 22 -4.77 -2.68 -8.38
N THR A 23 -5.24 -2.07 -7.31
CA THR A 23 -4.86 -0.70 -6.92
C THR A 23 -4.24 -0.73 -5.54
N ALA A 24 -3.04 -0.17 -5.41
CA ALA A 24 -2.36 0.03 -4.15
C ALA A 24 -2.15 1.51 -3.90
N GLU A 25 -2.66 2.01 -2.78
CA GLU A 25 -2.49 3.39 -2.35
C GLU A 25 -1.75 3.42 -1.02
N ILE A 26 -0.79 4.33 -0.90
CA ILE A 26 0.00 4.54 0.31
C ILE A 26 -0.10 6.01 0.68
N LYS A 27 -0.48 6.27 1.93
CA LYS A 27 -0.44 7.58 2.56
C LYS A 27 0.51 7.52 3.73
N THR A 28 1.44 8.47 3.80
CA THR A 28 2.33 8.61 4.93
C THR A 28 2.13 9.97 5.58
N ILE A 29 2.23 10.03 6.90
CA ILE A 29 2.26 11.27 7.65
C ILE A 29 3.41 11.23 8.64
N ASN A 30 3.91 12.41 8.98
CA ASN A 30 4.92 12.54 10.04
C ASN A 30 4.36 12.05 11.38
N ASN A 31 4.96 11.00 11.91
CA ASN A 31 4.67 10.44 13.22
C ASN A 31 5.98 10.05 13.89
N ARG A 32 6.02 10.08 15.23
CA ARG A 32 7.24 9.76 15.98
C ARG A 32 7.69 8.32 15.74
N TYR A 33 6.73 7.39 15.66
CA TYR A 33 6.96 5.95 15.51
C TYR A 33 6.58 5.46 14.11
N CYS A 34 7.15 4.33 13.69
CA CYS A 34 6.73 3.61 12.49
C CYS A 34 5.47 2.80 12.79
N ASP A 35 4.32 3.34 12.40
CA ASP A 35 3.00 2.76 12.60
C ASP A 35 2.45 2.34 11.23
N ILE A 36 2.30 1.04 10.98
CA ILE A 36 1.90 0.52 9.67
C ILE A 36 0.52 -0.10 9.78
N ASN A 37 -0.43 0.54 9.10
CA ASN A 37 -1.81 0.11 8.95
C ASN A 37 -2.03 -0.37 7.51
N ILE A 38 -2.45 -1.61 7.33
CA ILE A 38 -2.67 -2.20 6.00
C ILE A 38 -4.13 -2.64 5.94
N LYS A 39 -4.86 -2.13 4.95
CA LYS A 39 -6.24 -2.53 4.66
C LYS A 39 -6.24 -3.31 3.35
N THR A 40 -6.51 -4.60 3.45
CA THR A 40 -6.55 -5.53 2.32
C THR A 40 -7.85 -6.34 2.32
N PRO A 41 -8.31 -6.82 1.15
CA PRO A 41 -9.37 -7.80 1.07
C PRO A 41 -8.97 -9.08 1.81
N ARG A 42 -9.92 -9.77 2.45
CA ARG A 42 -9.64 -10.96 3.28
C ARG A 42 -8.81 -12.02 2.56
N HIS A 43 -9.10 -12.24 1.28
CA HIS A 43 -8.41 -13.23 0.46
C HIS A 43 -6.97 -12.84 0.10
N LEU A 44 -6.54 -11.60 0.34
CA LEU A 44 -5.16 -11.12 0.12
C LEU A 44 -4.38 -10.91 1.43
N ARG A 45 -4.97 -11.17 2.61
CA ARG A 45 -4.30 -10.95 3.90
C ARG A 45 -2.98 -11.71 4.06
N PHE A 46 -2.80 -12.81 3.34
CA PHE A 46 -1.55 -13.56 3.36
C PHE A 46 -0.34 -12.76 2.84
N PHE A 47 -0.57 -11.66 2.09
CA PHE A 47 0.48 -10.73 1.67
C PHE A 47 0.81 -9.64 2.70
N GLU A 48 0.00 -9.44 3.74
CA GLU A 48 0.16 -8.33 4.69
C GLU A 48 1.54 -8.34 5.38
N ASP A 49 2.03 -9.51 5.77
CA ASP A 49 3.33 -9.64 6.44
C ASP A 49 4.49 -9.25 5.50
N ASN A 50 4.42 -9.67 4.24
CA ASN A 50 5.41 -9.31 3.22
C ASN A 50 5.41 -7.81 2.94
N ILE A 51 4.22 -7.20 2.79
CA ILE A 51 4.08 -5.75 2.60
C ILE A 51 4.68 -5.01 3.81
N ARG A 52 4.38 -5.45 5.03
CA ARG A 52 4.89 -4.84 6.26
C ARG A 52 6.41 -4.90 6.34
N LYS A 53 7.03 -6.02 5.96
CA LYS A 53 8.50 -6.17 5.91
C LYS A 53 9.13 -5.19 4.92
N ILE A 54 8.57 -5.07 3.72
CA ILE A 54 9.05 -4.12 2.70
C ILE A 54 8.97 -2.68 3.23
N LEU A 55 7.84 -2.28 3.81
CA LEU A 55 7.64 -0.92 4.33
C LEU A 55 8.57 -0.58 5.49
N LYS A 56 8.81 -1.53 6.42
CA LYS A 56 9.74 -1.32 7.54
C LYS A 56 11.18 -1.11 7.08
N ASN A 57 11.59 -1.76 6.00
CA ASN A 57 12.93 -1.58 5.45
C ASN A 57 13.10 -0.21 4.78
N SER A 58 12.02 0.36 4.24
CA SER A 58 12.06 1.65 3.53
C SER A 58 11.76 2.87 4.43
N ILE A 59 10.89 2.74 5.43
CA ILE A 59 10.40 3.85 6.25
C ILE A 59 10.61 3.56 7.74
N GLN A 60 11.50 4.32 8.36
CA GLN A 60 11.86 4.14 9.77
C GLN A 60 10.95 4.88 10.75
N ARG A 61 10.27 5.95 10.30
CA ARG A 61 9.40 6.81 11.11
C ARG A 61 8.25 7.34 10.27
N GLY A 62 7.07 7.44 10.87
CA GLY A 62 5.85 7.86 10.18
C GLY A 62 4.70 6.88 10.38
N ARG A 63 3.48 7.39 10.27
CA ARG A 63 2.31 6.51 10.11
C ARG A 63 2.13 6.26 8.63
N ILE A 64 1.96 5.00 8.27
CA ILE A 64 1.84 4.52 6.90
C ILE A 64 0.50 3.80 6.82
N ASP A 65 -0.43 4.38 6.07
CA ASP A 65 -1.71 3.76 5.75
C ASP A 65 -1.64 3.22 4.32
N VAL A 66 -1.78 1.91 4.19
CA VAL A 66 -1.77 1.18 2.92
C VAL A 66 -3.18 0.67 2.64
N TYR A 67 -3.66 0.94 1.44
CA TYR A 67 -4.94 0.45 0.95
C TYR A 67 -4.68 -0.37 -0.29
N ILE A 68 -5.15 -1.61 -0.30
CA ILE A 68 -5.10 -2.48 -1.48
C ILE A 68 -6.53 -2.80 -1.87
N ASN A 69 -6.86 -2.57 -3.13
CA ASN A 69 -8.10 -3.02 -3.74
C ASN A 69 -7.81 -3.96 -4.90
N ILE A 70 -8.74 -4.89 -5.13
CA ILE A 70 -8.76 -5.74 -6.31
C ILE A 70 -10.17 -5.78 -6.86
N ASP A 71 -10.30 -5.38 -8.11
CA ASP A 71 -11.54 -5.42 -8.86
C ASP A 71 -11.41 -6.50 -9.94
N TYR A 72 -12.37 -7.41 -10.00
CA TYR A 72 -12.42 -8.44 -11.05
C TYR A 72 -13.25 -7.91 -12.20
N ILE A 73 -12.66 -7.87 -13.38
CA ILE A 73 -13.36 -7.49 -14.61
C ILE A 73 -14.11 -8.74 -15.06
N SER A 74 -15.40 -8.83 -14.70
CA SER A 74 -16.29 -9.80 -15.32
C SER A 74 -16.55 -9.32 -16.75
N GLU A 75 -16.12 -10.10 -17.74
CA GLU A 75 -16.70 -9.99 -19.08
C GLU A 75 -18.22 -10.10 -18.92
N SER A 76 -18.91 -8.99 -19.17
CA SER A 76 -20.35 -9.02 -19.39
C SER A 76 -20.51 -9.65 -20.77
N GLU A 77 -20.54 -10.98 -20.82
CA GLU A 77 -20.90 -11.70 -22.04
C GLU A 77 -22.27 -11.16 -22.51
N THR A 78 -22.27 -10.69 -23.75
CA THR A 78 -23.47 -10.34 -24.53
C THR A 78 -24.22 -11.61 -24.90
#